data_AF-Q7U8H6-F1
#
_entry.id   AF-Q7U8H6-F1
#
_cell.length_a   1.000
_cell.length_b   1.000
_cell.length_c   1.000
_cell.angle_alpha   90.00
_cell.angle_beta   90.00
_cell.angle_gamma   90.00
#
_symmetry.space_group_name_H-M   'P 1'
#
loop_
_entity.id
_entity.type
_entity.pdbx_description
1 polymer ?
#
loop_
_entity_poly.entity_id
_entity_poly.type
_entity_poly.pdbx_seq_one_letter_code
_entity_poly.pdbx_strand_id
1 'polypeptide(L)'
;MSFESFLHYRLRVRIRNQMQYWYSTTNILSSLRDKLAKAGLKPLTSINSDNEPQNVLLIYSAPNQVLEQKRLEESTATTCNEIRAYYEELSLLSAKYKNISSSWRLNSLDSTSIIRLCNGENPLLDKSINFPSPKSLSSLLSLEIARKEPRIIDIYLDLELKSHLFGLEADSNYLQRLSQGSLIDLALMDWWEVNLDREASFEEVENSLNQLTQMQSNYDCLVRENERLQKSLRKQRAKYALLVEENKELKESLSDQPISNKPEIEDHNLRGDHDEVVSQESGTNMSETERQLEVITSDKGGLFPALVRQLLKLASKNNQ
;
A
#
# COMPACT_ATOMS: atom_id res chain seq x y z
N MET A 1 -30.29 -9.89 -55.85
CA MET A 1 -29.77 -9.78 -54.47
C MET A 1 -30.90 -9.31 -53.57
N SER A 2 -31.28 -10.07 -52.55
CA SER A 2 -32.41 -9.72 -51.68
C SER A 2 -32.05 -8.56 -50.73
N PHE A 3 -33.06 -7.74 -50.40
CA PHE A 3 -32.92 -6.60 -49.48
C PHE A 3 -32.42 -7.05 -48.09
N GLU A 4 -32.80 -8.26 -47.67
CA GLU A 4 -32.30 -8.91 -46.44
C GLU A 4 -30.82 -9.26 -46.51
N SER A 5 -30.31 -9.71 -47.65
CA SER A 5 -28.87 -9.98 -47.84
C SER A 5 -28.05 -8.69 -47.75
N PHE A 6 -28.60 -7.57 -48.24
CA PHE A 6 -27.96 -6.26 -48.18
C PHE A 6 -27.98 -5.66 -46.77
N LEU A 7 -29.07 -5.85 -46.02
CA LEU A 7 -29.19 -5.46 -44.61
C LEU A 7 -28.28 -6.30 -43.71
N HIS A 8 -28.22 -7.62 -43.90
CA HIS A 8 -27.29 -8.48 -43.17
C HIS A 8 -25.82 -8.17 -43.50
N TYR A 9 -25.51 -7.83 -44.75
CA TYR A 9 -24.17 -7.40 -45.13
C TYR A 9 -23.82 -6.04 -44.50
N ARG A 10 -24.73 -5.05 -44.56
CA ARG A 10 -24.53 -3.75 -43.90
C ARG A 10 -24.40 -3.87 -42.38
N LEU A 11 -25.20 -4.70 -41.73
CA LEU A 11 -25.09 -4.95 -40.29
C LEU A 11 -23.78 -5.66 -39.94
N ARG A 12 -23.34 -6.67 -40.72
CA ARG A 12 -22.04 -7.32 -40.51
C ARG A 12 -20.86 -6.39 -40.74
N VAL A 13 -20.92 -5.51 -41.74
CA VAL A 13 -19.88 -4.50 -42.00
C VAL A 13 -19.86 -3.43 -40.90
N ARG A 14 -21.03 -3.04 -40.39
CA ARG A 14 -21.16 -2.06 -39.29
C ARG A 14 -20.65 -2.62 -37.95
N ILE A 15 -20.86 -3.91 -37.70
CA ILE A 15 -20.31 -4.62 -36.51
C ILE A 15 -18.79 -4.84 -36.62
N ARG A 16 -18.25 -5.00 -37.85
CA ARG A 16 -16.81 -5.17 -38.09
C ARG A 16 -15.98 -3.90 -37.90
N ASN A 17 -16.56 -2.72 -38.08
CA ASN A 17 -15.85 -1.43 -38.00
C ASN A 17 -16.15 -0.64 -36.71
N GLN A 18 -16.82 -1.24 -35.72
CA GLN A 18 -17.15 -0.58 -34.46
C GLN A 18 -15.99 -0.69 -33.47
N MET A 19 -15.67 0.42 -32.79
CA MET A 19 -14.72 0.36 -31.68
C MET A 19 -15.31 -0.50 -30.55
N GLN A 20 -14.58 -1.52 -30.14
CA GLN A 20 -15.01 -2.49 -29.13
C GLN A 20 -14.10 -2.50 -27.91
N TYR A 21 -12.87 -2.02 -28.07
CA TYR A 21 -11.85 -2.06 -27.05
C TYR A 21 -11.22 -0.69 -26.83
N TRP A 22 -10.72 -0.46 -25.63
CA TRP A 22 -9.87 0.67 -25.31
C TRP A 22 -8.57 0.20 -24.68
N TYR A 23 -7.48 0.90 -24.96
CA TYR A 23 -6.17 0.65 -24.41
C TYR A 23 -5.58 1.96 -23.90
N SER A 24 -5.00 1.92 -22.72
CA SER A 24 -4.30 3.05 -22.10
C SER A 24 -3.04 2.52 -21.43
N THR A 25 -1.93 3.23 -21.62
CA THR A 25 -0.64 2.89 -21.00
C THR A 25 -0.56 3.35 -19.55
N THR A 26 -1.34 4.37 -19.16
CA THR A 26 -1.56 4.71 -17.75
C THR A 26 -2.98 4.39 -17.30
N ASN A 27 -3.20 4.34 -15.99
CA ASN A 27 -4.55 4.27 -15.45
C ASN A 27 -5.35 5.50 -15.85
N ILE A 28 -6.61 5.27 -16.21
CA ILE A 28 -7.57 6.32 -16.49
C ILE A 28 -8.39 6.62 -15.24
N LEU A 29 -8.95 7.83 -15.16
CA LEU A 29 -9.89 8.20 -14.11
C LEU A 29 -11.03 7.19 -14.02
N SER A 30 -11.44 6.83 -12.80
CA SER A 30 -12.56 5.90 -12.55
C SER A 30 -13.85 6.35 -13.25
N SER A 31 -14.12 7.66 -13.25
CA SER A 31 -15.24 8.28 -13.97
C SER A 31 -15.23 7.96 -15.47
N LEU A 32 -14.05 8.01 -16.11
CA LEU A 32 -13.90 7.69 -17.51
C LEU A 32 -14.05 6.19 -17.76
N ARG A 33 -13.49 5.35 -16.89
CA ARG A 33 -13.63 3.89 -16.98
C ARG A 33 -15.11 3.46 -16.94
N ASP A 34 -15.90 4.05 -16.04
CA ASP A 34 -17.32 3.78 -15.93
C ASP A 34 -18.10 4.23 -17.16
N LYS A 35 -17.74 5.38 -17.74
CA LYS A 35 -18.34 5.89 -18.99
C LYS A 35 -18.02 4.97 -20.18
N LEU A 36 -16.78 4.52 -20.31
CA LEU A 36 -16.35 3.59 -21.35
C LEU A 36 -17.06 2.23 -21.22
N ALA A 37 -17.18 1.71 -19.99
CA ALA A 37 -17.91 0.47 -19.72
C ALA A 37 -19.40 0.60 -20.07
N LYS A 38 -20.04 1.72 -19.72
CA LYS A 38 -21.44 2.01 -20.11
C LYS A 38 -21.62 2.14 -21.61
N ALA A 39 -20.59 2.59 -22.33
CA ALA A 39 -20.59 2.63 -23.79
C ALA A 39 -20.31 1.27 -24.45
N GLY A 40 -20.06 0.21 -23.65
CA GLY A 40 -19.81 -1.14 -24.14
C GLY A 40 -18.37 -1.44 -24.53
N LEU A 41 -17.43 -0.52 -24.27
CA LEU A 41 -16.01 -0.71 -24.56
C LEU A 41 -15.32 -1.54 -23.47
N LYS A 42 -14.53 -2.53 -23.89
CA LYS A 42 -13.78 -3.41 -22.99
C LYS A 42 -12.31 -2.98 -22.86
N PRO A 43 -11.71 -3.00 -21.66
CA PRO A 43 -10.28 -2.75 -21.51
C PRO A 43 -9.46 -3.85 -22.18
N LEU A 44 -8.43 -3.46 -22.91
CA LEU A 44 -7.38 -4.35 -23.39
C LEU A 44 -6.29 -4.47 -22.32
N THR A 45 -6.06 -5.69 -21.85
CA THR A 45 -5.01 -5.99 -20.87
C THR A 45 -3.65 -6.27 -21.50
N SER A 46 -3.58 -6.46 -22.83
CA SER A 46 -2.32 -6.70 -23.54
C SER A 46 -2.23 -5.96 -24.87
N ILE A 47 -1.02 -5.49 -25.18
CA ILE A 47 -0.66 -4.73 -26.40
C ILE A 47 -0.70 -5.60 -27.66
N ASN A 48 -0.56 -6.92 -27.48
CA ASN A 48 -0.36 -7.91 -28.55
C ASN A 48 -1.62 -8.69 -28.91
N SER A 49 -2.81 -8.13 -28.67
CA SER A 49 -4.03 -8.75 -29.20
C SER A 49 -4.03 -8.65 -30.74
N ASP A 50 -4.38 -9.73 -31.44
CA ASP A 50 -4.64 -9.81 -32.90
C ASP A 50 -5.87 -8.99 -33.34
N ASN A 51 -6.28 -8.01 -32.54
CA ASN A 51 -7.42 -7.16 -32.82
C ASN A 51 -7.09 -6.20 -33.95
N GLU A 52 -8.07 -6.01 -34.83
CA GLU A 52 -7.94 -5.03 -35.91
C GLU A 52 -7.70 -3.63 -35.31
N PRO A 53 -6.73 -2.86 -35.84
CA PRO A 53 -6.33 -1.58 -35.27
C PRO A 53 -7.41 -0.49 -35.33
N GLN A 54 -8.52 -0.74 -36.03
CA GLN A 54 -9.70 0.12 -36.11
C GLN A 54 -10.69 -0.13 -34.96
N ASN A 55 -10.57 -1.26 -34.24
CA ASN A 55 -11.49 -1.65 -33.17
C ASN A 55 -11.00 -1.21 -31.79
N VAL A 56 -9.79 -0.64 -31.72
CA VAL A 56 -9.13 -0.23 -30.48
C VAL A 56 -9.02 1.29 -30.43
N LEU A 57 -9.50 1.88 -29.33
CA LEU A 57 -9.28 3.28 -28.96
C LEU A 57 -8.03 3.38 -28.07
N LEU A 58 -6.97 4.02 -28.58
CA LEU A 58 -5.79 4.36 -27.79
C LEU A 58 -6.06 5.66 -27.02
N ILE A 59 -5.92 5.58 -25.71
CA ILE A 59 -6.06 6.72 -24.80
C ILE A 59 -4.67 7.15 -24.35
N TYR A 60 -4.35 8.43 -24.53
CA TYR A 60 -3.11 9.02 -24.02
C TYR A 60 -3.41 10.17 -23.04
N SER A 61 -2.42 10.49 -22.22
CA SER A 61 -2.48 11.60 -21.26
C SER A 61 -1.27 12.52 -21.46
N ALA A 62 -1.45 13.79 -21.10
CA ALA A 62 -0.36 14.77 -21.18
C ALA A 62 0.75 14.47 -20.16
N PRO A 63 2.01 14.85 -20.42
CA PRO A 63 3.14 14.55 -19.53
C PRO A 63 2.92 14.90 -18.06
N ASN A 64 2.34 16.08 -17.80
CA ASN A 64 1.99 16.53 -16.46
C ASN A 64 0.94 15.65 -15.77
N GLN A 65 0.01 15.08 -16.51
CA GLN A 65 -1.01 14.17 -15.98
C GLN A 65 -0.41 12.79 -15.69
N VAL A 66 0.48 12.29 -16.56
CA VAL A 66 1.18 11.02 -16.36
C VAL A 66 2.04 11.07 -15.08
N LEU A 67 2.75 12.18 -14.86
CA LEU A 67 3.52 12.40 -13.64
C LEU A 67 2.65 12.40 -12.38
N GLU A 68 1.49 13.05 -12.44
CA GLU A 68 0.55 13.09 -11.32
C GLU A 68 0.00 11.70 -10.99
N GLN A 69 -0.37 10.93 -12.01
CA GLN A 69 -0.85 9.56 -11.85
C GLN A 69 0.22 8.66 -11.24
N LYS A 70 1.44 8.68 -11.80
CA LYS A 70 2.56 7.89 -11.27
C LYS A 70 2.90 8.28 -9.83
N ARG A 71 2.82 9.57 -9.47
CA ARG A 71 3.01 10.02 -8.07
C ARG A 71 2.01 9.40 -7.08
N LEU A 72 0.77 9.18 -7.51
CA LEU A 72 -0.28 8.58 -6.68
C LEU A 72 -0.19 7.05 -6.61
N GLU A 73 0.29 6.41 -7.67
CA GLU A 73 0.27 4.95 -7.83
C GLU A 73 1.58 4.27 -7.43
N GLU A 74 2.72 4.91 -7.73
CA GLU A 74 4.03 4.34 -7.50
C GLU A 74 4.55 4.76 -6.12
N SER A 75 4.94 3.77 -5.32
CA SER A 75 5.60 4.01 -4.03
C SER A 75 7.05 4.50 -4.18
N THR A 76 7.60 4.44 -5.39
CA THR A 76 8.98 4.79 -5.75
C THR A 76 9.01 5.96 -6.72
N ALA A 77 10.05 6.79 -6.62
CA ALA A 77 10.21 7.93 -7.52
C ALA A 77 10.45 7.48 -8.98
N THR A 78 9.60 7.94 -9.89
CA THR A 78 9.75 7.73 -11.33
C THR A 78 10.98 8.44 -11.88
N THR A 79 11.72 7.80 -12.78
CA THR A 79 12.88 8.41 -13.44
C THR A 79 12.54 9.03 -14.80
N CYS A 80 13.35 9.99 -15.27
CA CYS A 80 13.15 10.59 -16.60
C CYS A 80 13.22 9.55 -17.74
N ASN A 81 14.05 8.51 -17.58
CA ASN A 81 14.19 7.44 -18.57
C ASN A 81 12.91 6.58 -18.69
N GLU A 82 12.21 6.33 -17.59
CA GLU A 82 10.93 5.62 -17.59
C GLU A 82 9.86 6.42 -18.33
N ILE A 83 9.82 7.73 -18.13
CA ILE A 83 8.86 8.61 -18.83
C ILE A 83 9.18 8.64 -20.32
N ARG A 84 10.46 8.69 -20.69
CA ARG A 84 10.87 8.59 -22.10
C ARG A 84 10.44 7.27 -22.73
N ALA A 85 10.74 6.15 -22.08
CA ALA A 85 10.35 4.81 -22.55
C ALA A 85 8.83 4.70 -22.73
N TYR A 86 8.07 5.27 -21.80
CA TYR A 86 6.61 5.34 -21.87
C TYR A 86 6.11 6.10 -23.11
N TYR A 87 6.69 7.26 -23.43
CA TYR A 87 6.30 8.02 -24.63
C TYR A 87 6.79 7.36 -25.93
N GLU A 88 7.94 6.70 -25.91
CA GLU A 88 8.42 5.90 -27.05
C GLU A 88 7.47 4.74 -27.35
N GLU A 89 6.99 4.04 -26.31
CA GLU A 89 5.97 3.01 -26.44
C GLU A 89 4.65 3.57 -26.99
N LEU A 90 4.18 4.71 -26.47
CA LEU A 90 3.00 5.40 -27.01
C LEU A 90 3.16 5.77 -28.48
N SER A 91 4.35 6.20 -28.90
CA SER A 91 4.64 6.51 -30.31
C SER A 91 4.47 5.27 -31.19
N LEU A 92 4.99 4.11 -30.76
CA LEU A 92 4.82 2.84 -31.47
C LEU A 92 3.34 2.42 -31.53
N LEU A 93 2.61 2.57 -30.43
CA LEU A 93 1.17 2.27 -30.37
C LEU A 93 0.35 3.21 -31.26
N SER A 94 0.76 4.48 -31.36
CA SER A 94 0.12 5.46 -32.24
C SER A 94 0.29 5.15 -33.73
N ALA A 95 1.36 4.45 -34.10
CA ALA A 95 1.56 3.96 -35.46
C ALA A 95 0.69 2.72 -35.75
N LYS A 96 0.40 1.92 -34.71
CA LYS A 96 -0.43 0.71 -34.81
C LYS A 96 -1.93 1.03 -34.85
N TYR A 97 -2.43 1.88 -33.96
CA TYR A 97 -3.86 2.14 -33.79
C TYR A 97 -4.31 3.41 -34.49
N LYS A 98 -5.44 3.33 -35.19
CA LYS A 98 -5.99 4.48 -35.94
C LYS A 98 -6.76 5.45 -35.04
N ASN A 99 -7.46 4.92 -34.03
CA ASN A 99 -8.32 5.73 -33.17
C ASN A 99 -7.55 6.12 -31.92
N ILE A 100 -7.16 7.39 -31.86
CA ILE A 100 -6.41 7.96 -30.74
C ILE A 100 -7.22 9.11 -30.16
N SER A 101 -7.28 9.23 -28.82
CA SER A 101 -7.89 10.38 -28.16
C SER A 101 -7.28 10.64 -26.79
N SER A 102 -7.32 11.89 -26.33
CA SER A 102 -6.79 12.26 -25.02
C SER A 102 -7.78 11.89 -23.92
N SER A 103 -7.24 11.47 -22.77
CA SER A 103 -8.02 11.07 -21.59
C SER A 103 -8.95 12.18 -21.10
N TRP A 104 -8.49 13.43 -21.11
CA TRP A 104 -9.28 14.57 -20.66
C TRP A 104 -10.46 14.90 -21.59
N ARG A 105 -10.26 14.84 -22.92
CA ARG A 105 -11.34 15.07 -23.89
C ARG A 105 -12.42 14.00 -23.77
N LEU A 106 -12.01 12.74 -23.64
CA LEU A 106 -12.96 11.63 -23.43
C LEU A 106 -13.72 11.76 -22.12
N ASN A 107 -13.08 12.26 -21.05
CA ASN A 107 -13.76 12.48 -19.78
C ASN A 107 -14.83 13.58 -19.85
N SER A 108 -14.66 14.57 -20.73
CA SER A 108 -15.67 15.61 -20.98
C SER A 108 -16.86 15.15 -21.84
N LEU A 109 -16.76 13.98 -22.50
CA LEU A 109 -17.87 13.42 -23.27
C LEU A 109 -18.89 12.70 -22.36
N ASP A 110 -20.15 12.75 -22.76
CA ASP A 110 -21.21 11.93 -22.20
C ASP A 110 -21.17 10.51 -22.75
N SER A 111 -21.75 9.55 -22.03
CA SER A 111 -21.80 8.15 -22.45
C SER A 111 -22.47 7.94 -23.81
N THR A 112 -23.48 8.75 -24.15
CA THR A 112 -24.16 8.73 -25.45
C THR A 112 -23.24 9.19 -26.59
N SER A 113 -22.42 10.21 -26.35
CA SER A 113 -21.43 10.70 -27.30
C SER A 113 -20.29 9.71 -27.51
N ILE A 114 -19.88 8.99 -26.46
CA ILE A 114 -18.92 7.88 -26.57
C ILE A 114 -19.51 6.73 -27.40
N ILE A 115 -20.79 6.38 -27.23
CA ILE A 115 -21.45 5.37 -28.07
C ILE A 115 -21.47 5.80 -29.54
N ARG A 116 -21.72 7.08 -29.84
CA ARG A 116 -21.64 7.62 -31.20
C ARG A 116 -20.23 7.50 -31.78
N LEU A 117 -19.20 7.81 -30.98
CA LEU A 117 -17.81 7.58 -31.35
C LEU A 117 -17.53 6.12 -31.70
N CYS A 118 -18.00 5.17 -30.88
CA CYS A 118 -17.85 3.74 -31.16
C CYS A 118 -18.50 3.32 -32.49
N ASN A 119 -19.57 4.00 -32.88
CA ASN A 119 -20.30 3.78 -34.13
C ASN A 119 -19.68 4.47 -35.36
N GLY A 120 -18.55 5.16 -35.19
CA GLY A 120 -17.85 5.88 -36.26
C GLY A 120 -18.41 7.28 -36.55
N GLU A 121 -19.23 7.82 -35.66
CA GLU A 121 -19.66 9.22 -35.72
C GLU A 121 -18.67 10.11 -34.95
N ASN A 122 -18.49 11.36 -35.38
CA ASN A 122 -17.62 12.32 -34.69
C ASN A 122 -18.45 13.19 -33.75
N PRO A 123 -18.51 12.90 -32.43
CA PRO A 123 -19.15 13.79 -31.49
C PRO A 123 -18.40 15.12 -31.42
N LEU A 124 -19.15 16.21 -31.20
CA LEU A 124 -18.59 17.54 -31.00
C LEU A 124 -18.67 17.90 -29.52
N LEU A 125 -17.55 18.37 -28.98
CA LEU A 125 -17.50 18.99 -27.66
C LEU A 125 -17.90 20.47 -27.77
N ASP A 126 -18.46 21.01 -26.69
CA ASP A 126 -18.71 22.44 -26.61
C ASP A 126 -17.39 23.22 -26.60
N LYS A 127 -17.34 24.34 -27.32
CA LYS A 127 -16.16 25.21 -27.42
C LYS A 127 -15.83 25.90 -26.09
N SER A 128 -16.76 25.86 -25.13
CA SER A 128 -16.57 26.37 -23.77
C SER A 128 -15.66 25.50 -22.90
N ILE A 129 -15.35 24.27 -23.33
CA ILE A 129 -14.50 23.35 -22.58
C ILE A 129 -13.05 23.82 -22.67
N ASN A 130 -12.51 24.23 -21.53
CA ASN A 130 -11.12 24.65 -21.40
C ASN A 130 -10.17 23.45 -21.29
N PHE A 131 -8.92 23.68 -21.67
CA PHE A 131 -7.84 22.74 -21.38
C PHE A 131 -7.72 22.48 -19.88
N PRO A 132 -7.36 21.25 -19.46
CA PRO A 132 -7.15 20.96 -18.06
C PRO A 132 -6.03 21.85 -17.50
N SER A 133 -6.31 22.52 -16.39
CA SER A 133 -5.32 23.29 -15.65
C SER A 133 -4.29 22.34 -15.05
N PRO A 134 -3.01 22.40 -15.44
CA PRO A 134 -2.01 21.49 -14.90
C PRO A 134 -1.68 21.89 -13.45
N LYS A 135 -1.47 20.91 -12.57
CA LYS A 135 -1.01 21.18 -11.20
C LYS A 135 0.38 21.80 -11.21
N SER A 136 0.68 22.62 -10.20
CA SER A 136 1.89 23.44 -10.20
C SER A 136 3.18 22.61 -10.12
N LEU A 137 3.19 21.56 -9.28
CA LEU A 137 4.36 20.69 -9.16
C LEU A 137 4.59 19.86 -10.43
N SER A 138 3.54 19.23 -10.95
CA SER A 138 3.65 18.42 -12.18
C SER A 138 4.01 19.29 -13.38
N SER A 139 3.56 20.54 -13.42
CA SER A 139 3.96 21.52 -14.44
C SER A 139 5.45 21.82 -14.40
N LEU A 140 5.98 22.14 -13.22
CA LEU A 140 7.40 22.45 -13.03
C LEU A 140 8.28 21.24 -13.42
N LEU A 141 7.92 20.05 -12.97
CA LEU A 141 8.65 18.82 -13.32
C LEU A 141 8.56 18.51 -14.82
N SER A 142 7.40 18.72 -15.43
CA SER A 142 7.22 18.50 -16.88
C SER A 142 8.06 19.47 -17.71
N LEU A 143 8.20 20.73 -17.27
CA LEU A 143 9.08 21.70 -17.92
C LEU A 143 10.55 21.31 -17.81
N GLU A 144 10.99 20.83 -16.65
CA GLU A 144 12.37 20.35 -16.48
C GLU A 144 12.65 19.10 -17.30
N ILE A 145 11.67 18.18 -17.41
CA ILE A 145 11.78 17.02 -18.29
C ILE A 145 11.83 17.46 -19.75
N ALA A 146 10.99 18.40 -20.16
CA ALA A 146 11.01 18.94 -21.53
C ALA A 146 12.34 19.59 -21.89
N ARG A 147 13.01 20.25 -20.93
CA ARG A 147 14.35 20.82 -21.12
C ARG A 147 15.42 19.76 -21.32
N LYS A 148 15.32 18.64 -20.59
CA LYS A 148 16.30 17.53 -20.67
C LYS A 148 16.06 16.61 -21.87
N GLU A 149 14.79 16.32 -22.18
CA GLU A 149 14.34 15.37 -23.19
C GLU A 149 13.17 15.97 -23.98
N PRO A 150 13.45 16.87 -24.95
CA PRO A 150 12.40 17.55 -25.73
C PRO A 150 11.57 16.57 -26.57
N ARG A 151 12.13 15.40 -26.91
CA ARG A 151 11.46 14.34 -27.68
C ARG A 151 10.13 13.91 -27.07
N ILE A 152 10.00 13.94 -25.75
CA ILE A 152 8.75 13.59 -25.06
C ILE A 152 7.62 14.55 -25.47
N ILE A 153 7.94 15.84 -25.59
CA ILE A 153 6.98 16.86 -25.99
C ILE A 153 6.65 16.71 -27.47
N ASP A 154 7.64 16.44 -28.31
CA ASP A 154 7.43 16.21 -29.75
C ASP A 154 6.45 15.04 -29.98
N ILE A 155 6.66 13.91 -29.28
CA ILE A 155 5.76 12.75 -29.36
C ILE A 155 4.35 13.12 -28.87
N TYR A 156 4.23 13.87 -27.78
CA TYR A 156 2.92 14.31 -27.29
C TYR A 156 2.18 15.19 -28.30
N LEU A 157 2.86 16.15 -28.91
CA LEU A 157 2.27 17.03 -29.92
C LEU A 157 1.89 16.24 -31.18
N ASP A 158 2.70 15.28 -31.60
CA ASP A 158 2.37 14.37 -32.70
C ASP A 158 1.13 13.51 -32.40
N LEU A 159 0.98 13.06 -31.15
CA LEU A 159 -0.23 12.34 -30.70
C LEU A 159 -1.45 13.24 -30.75
N GLU A 160 -1.33 14.50 -30.31
CA GLU A 160 -2.39 15.50 -30.39
C GLU A 160 -2.86 15.72 -31.83
N LEU A 161 -1.93 15.87 -32.79
CA LEU A 161 -2.24 16.02 -34.21
C LEU A 161 -2.93 14.80 -34.83
N LYS A 162 -2.59 13.59 -34.37
CA LYS A 162 -3.22 12.33 -34.85
C LYS A 162 -4.55 12.02 -34.17
N SER A 163 -4.86 12.70 -33.07
CA SER A 163 -5.99 12.35 -32.21
C SER A 163 -7.33 12.92 -32.68
N HIS A 164 -8.42 12.31 -32.22
CA HIS A 164 -9.77 12.83 -32.39
C HIS A 164 -9.97 14.02 -31.43
N LEU A 165 -10.00 15.22 -31.99
CA LEU A 165 -10.12 16.48 -31.24
C LEU A 165 -11.57 16.87 -30.89
N PHE A 166 -12.57 16.16 -31.43
CA PHE A 166 -14.01 16.42 -31.19
C PHE A 166 -14.43 17.87 -31.45
N GLY A 167 -13.85 18.52 -32.45
CA GLY A 167 -14.15 19.91 -32.81
C GLY A 167 -13.42 20.98 -32.00
N LEU A 168 -12.54 20.58 -31.07
CA LEU A 168 -11.63 21.48 -30.36
C LEU A 168 -10.29 21.64 -31.10
N GLU A 169 -9.50 22.61 -30.68
CA GLU A 169 -8.15 22.82 -31.20
C GLU A 169 -7.14 21.84 -30.55
N ALA A 170 -6.08 21.54 -31.30
CA ALA A 170 -4.95 20.79 -30.79
C ALA A 170 -4.18 21.63 -29.76
N ASP A 171 -3.54 20.97 -28.81
CA ASP A 171 -2.82 21.61 -27.70
C ASP A 171 -1.46 22.22 -28.12
N SER A 172 -1.49 23.20 -29.02
CA SER A 172 -0.29 23.81 -29.60
C SER A 172 0.49 24.66 -28.60
N ASN A 173 -0.18 25.16 -27.56
CA ASN A 173 0.40 26.04 -26.54
C ASN A 173 0.72 25.30 -25.24
N TYR A 174 0.95 23.98 -25.30
CA TYR A 174 1.19 23.15 -24.13
C TYR A 174 2.29 23.70 -23.21
N LEU A 175 3.45 24.05 -23.77
CA LEU A 175 4.58 24.60 -22.99
C LEU A 175 4.25 25.94 -22.33
N GLN A 176 3.48 26.80 -23.00
CA GLN A 176 3.05 28.07 -22.44
C GLN A 176 2.11 27.84 -21.26
N ARG A 177 1.15 26.91 -21.40
CA ARG A 177 0.23 26.55 -20.31
C ARG A 177 0.97 25.96 -19.11
N LEU A 178 1.98 25.11 -19.34
CA LEU A 178 2.83 24.59 -18.27
C LEU A 178 3.59 25.72 -17.56
N SER A 179 4.14 26.68 -18.30
CA SER A 179 4.88 27.80 -17.71
C SER A 179 4.01 28.72 -16.84
N GLN A 180 2.73 28.87 -17.19
CA GLN A 180 1.77 29.62 -16.40
C GLN A 180 1.35 28.86 -15.14
N GLY A 181 1.33 27.52 -15.19
CA GLY A 181 1.03 26.67 -14.04
C GLY A 181 2.21 26.47 -13.09
N SER A 182 3.46 26.70 -13.53
CA SER A 182 4.67 26.39 -12.75
C SER A 182 5.05 27.45 -11.71
N LEU A 183 4.10 27.86 -10.87
CA LEU A 183 4.37 28.74 -9.74
C LEU A 183 5.04 27.95 -8.61
N ILE A 184 6.24 28.37 -8.21
CA ILE A 184 7.09 27.66 -7.24
C ILE A 184 6.37 27.51 -5.88
N ASP A 185 5.76 28.58 -5.37
CA ASP A 185 5.07 28.53 -4.08
C ASP A 185 3.91 27.53 -4.07
N LEU A 186 3.13 27.49 -5.16
CA LEU A 186 2.04 26.52 -5.32
C LEU A 186 2.58 25.09 -5.51
N ALA A 187 3.74 24.93 -6.17
CA ALA A 187 4.38 23.64 -6.32
C ALA A 187 4.90 23.11 -4.97
N LEU A 188 5.42 23.98 -4.10
CA LEU A 188 5.80 23.62 -2.74
C LEU A 188 4.59 23.23 -1.89
N MET A 189 3.46 23.93 -2.02
CA MET A 189 2.22 23.56 -1.35
C MET A 189 1.70 22.19 -1.82
N ASP A 190 1.65 21.94 -3.13
CA ASP A 190 1.26 20.64 -3.71
C ASP A 190 2.26 19.52 -3.36
N TRP A 191 3.55 19.85 -3.19
CA TRP A 191 4.53 18.92 -2.67
C TRP A 191 4.21 18.54 -1.22
N TRP A 192 3.97 19.54 -0.37
CA TRP A 192 3.68 19.35 1.05
C TRP A 192 2.37 18.61 1.29
N GLU A 193 1.30 18.95 0.56
CA GLU A 193 -0.05 18.38 0.75
C GLU A 193 -0.07 16.85 0.64
N VAL A 194 0.60 16.30 -0.37
CA VAL A 194 0.64 14.84 -0.60
C VAL A 194 1.63 14.13 0.33
N ASN A 195 2.59 14.86 0.90
CA ASN A 195 3.58 14.28 1.80
C ASN A 195 3.18 14.38 3.28
N LEU A 196 2.14 15.13 3.65
CA LEU A 196 1.66 15.22 5.03
C LEU A 196 1.41 13.84 5.65
N ASP A 197 0.71 12.96 4.94
CA ASP A 197 0.42 11.60 5.43
C ASP A 197 1.67 10.72 5.46
N ARG A 198 2.61 10.93 4.53
CA ARG A 198 3.88 10.19 4.47
C ARG A 198 4.83 10.62 5.58
N GLU A 199 4.92 11.91 5.87
CA GLU A 199 5.76 12.45 6.94
C GLU A 199 5.22 12.06 8.32
N ALA A 200 3.89 12.08 8.50
CA ALA A 200 3.27 11.51 9.70
C ALA A 200 3.63 10.02 9.87
N SER A 201 3.65 9.25 8.78
CA SER A 201 4.09 7.85 8.82
C SER A 201 5.59 7.71 9.12
N PHE A 202 6.44 8.64 8.68
CA PHE A 202 7.87 8.62 9.01
C PHE A 202 8.10 8.85 10.51
N GLU A 203 7.39 9.80 11.12
CA GLU A 203 7.47 10.02 12.57
C GLU A 203 6.97 8.79 13.35
N GLU A 204 5.89 8.14 12.89
CA GLU A 204 5.40 6.88 13.45
C GLU A 204 6.41 5.73 13.29
N VAL A 205 7.06 5.63 12.13
CA VAL A 205 8.10 4.63 11.84
C VAL A 205 9.34 4.87 12.69
N GLU A 206 9.77 6.12 12.85
CA GLU A 206 10.91 6.48 13.72
C GLU A 206 10.61 6.13 15.17
N ASN A 207 9.40 6.45 15.65
CA ASN A 207 8.94 6.05 16.98
C ASN A 207 8.90 4.53 17.16
N SER A 208 8.43 3.81 16.14
CA SER A 208 8.38 2.33 16.15
C SER A 208 9.79 1.72 16.16
N LEU A 209 10.72 2.31 15.39
CA LEU A 209 12.12 1.89 15.35
C LEU A 209 12.82 2.13 16.69
N ASN A 210 12.54 3.27 17.33
CA ASN A 210 13.05 3.57 18.67
C ASN A 210 12.51 2.57 19.71
N GLN A 211 11.23 2.20 19.64
CA GLN A 211 10.64 1.16 20.49
C GLN A 211 11.29 -0.20 20.26
N LEU A 212 11.54 -0.59 19.00
CA LEU A 212 12.24 -1.83 18.67
C LEU A 212 13.68 -1.84 19.20
N THR A 213 14.39 -0.73 19.07
CA THR A 213 15.75 -0.59 19.58
C THR A 213 15.78 -0.70 21.11
N GLN A 214 14.79 -0.10 21.80
CA GLN A 214 14.64 -0.24 23.25
C GLN A 214 14.30 -1.68 23.66
N MET A 215 13.39 -2.34 22.94
CA MET A 215 13.06 -3.75 23.19
C MET A 215 14.27 -4.66 23.00
N GLN A 216 15.08 -4.43 21.96
CA GLN A 216 16.30 -5.18 21.71
C GLN A 216 17.31 -4.98 22.84
N SER A 217 17.53 -3.74 23.27
CA SER A 217 18.40 -3.44 24.43
C SER A 217 17.93 -4.14 25.71
N ASN A 218 16.61 -4.15 25.96
CA ASN A 218 16.02 -4.83 27.12
C ASN A 218 16.22 -6.35 27.03
N TYR A 219 16.03 -6.93 25.85
CA TYR A 219 16.26 -8.35 25.60
C TYR A 219 17.73 -8.72 25.87
N ASP A 220 18.68 -7.94 25.36
CA ASP A 220 20.11 -8.16 25.59
C ASP A 220 20.50 -8.03 27.07
N CYS A 221 19.80 -7.18 27.83
CA CYS A 221 19.97 -7.10 29.28
C CYS A 221 19.44 -8.37 29.98
N LEU A 222 18.26 -8.84 29.61
CA LEU A 222 17.65 -10.05 30.16
C LEU A 222 18.49 -11.30 29.85
N VAL A 223 19.05 -11.41 28.65
CA VAL A 223 19.95 -12.52 28.28
C VAL A 223 21.17 -12.54 29.20
N ARG A 224 21.83 -11.39 29.40
CA ARG A 224 22.98 -11.29 30.31
C ARG A 224 22.64 -11.65 31.75
N GLU A 225 21.47 -11.23 32.24
CA GLU A 225 21.02 -11.56 33.59
C GLU A 225 20.68 -13.05 33.74
N ASN A 226 20.05 -13.66 32.73
CA ASN A 226 19.74 -15.08 32.71
C ASN A 226 21.03 -15.92 32.72
N GLU A 227 22.05 -15.55 31.94
CA GLU A 227 23.37 -16.19 31.98
C GLU A 227 24.02 -16.09 33.37
N ARG A 228 23.91 -14.92 34.03
CA ARG A 228 24.42 -14.72 35.39
C ARG A 228 23.69 -15.61 36.39
N LEU A 229 22.36 -15.71 36.30
CA LEU A 229 21.54 -16.58 37.15
C LEU A 229 21.89 -18.05 36.93
N GLN A 230 22.04 -18.49 35.69
CA GLN A 230 22.47 -19.86 35.37
C GLN A 230 23.85 -20.19 35.97
N LYS A 231 24.82 -19.26 35.89
CA LYS A 231 26.13 -19.43 36.53
C LYS A 231 26.00 -19.55 38.05
N SER A 232 25.14 -18.75 38.68
CA SER A 232 24.86 -18.83 40.12
C SER A 232 24.23 -20.16 40.52
N LEU A 233 23.23 -20.62 39.75
CA LEU A 233 22.55 -21.89 39.97
C LEU A 233 23.52 -23.08 39.88
N ARG A 234 24.42 -23.08 38.89
CA ARG A 234 25.48 -24.10 38.77
C ARG A 234 26.40 -24.11 39.99
N LYS A 235 26.81 -22.94 40.49
CA LYS A 235 27.63 -22.83 41.70
C LYS A 235 26.90 -23.36 42.94
N GLN A 236 25.61 -23.02 43.11
CA GLN A 236 24.83 -23.53 44.24
C GLN A 236 24.67 -25.05 44.16
N ARG A 237 24.34 -25.62 42.99
CA ARG A 237 24.25 -27.07 42.81
C ARG A 237 25.56 -27.78 43.14
N ALA A 238 26.70 -27.25 42.70
CA ALA A 238 28.01 -27.79 43.06
C ALA A 238 28.26 -27.75 44.57
N LYS A 239 27.92 -26.64 45.24
CA LYS A 239 28.05 -26.52 46.70
C LYS A 239 27.16 -27.53 47.45
N TYR A 240 25.90 -27.69 47.01
CA TYR A 240 25.00 -28.67 47.60
C TYR A 240 25.49 -30.11 47.39
N ALA A 241 26.02 -30.44 46.21
CA ALA A 241 26.59 -31.76 45.96
C ALA A 241 27.76 -32.08 46.91
N LEU A 242 28.66 -31.11 47.14
CA LEU A 242 29.75 -31.27 48.11
C LEU A 242 29.24 -31.48 49.54
N LEU A 243 28.24 -30.69 49.97
CA LEU A 243 27.65 -30.84 51.30
C LEU A 243 26.95 -32.20 51.46
N VAL A 244 26.33 -32.74 50.41
CA VAL A 244 25.70 -34.07 50.45
C VAL A 244 26.76 -35.15 50.61
N GLU A 245 27.88 -35.05 49.90
CA GLU A 245 28.99 -36.01 50.04
C GLU A 245 29.64 -35.94 51.42
N GLU A 246 29.91 -34.73 51.93
CA GLU A 246 30.43 -34.53 53.30
C GLU A 246 29.48 -35.11 54.36
N ASN A 247 28.16 -34.92 54.20
CA ASN A 247 27.18 -35.53 55.11
C ASN A 247 27.15 -37.06 55.01
N LYS A 248 27.44 -37.63 53.84
CA LYS A 248 27.51 -39.07 53.65
C LYS A 248 28.77 -39.63 54.32
N GLU A 249 29.93 -39.00 54.11
CA GLU A 249 31.19 -39.35 54.77
C GLU A 249 31.08 -39.23 56.30
N LEU A 250 30.43 -38.18 56.81
CA LEU A 250 30.18 -38.02 58.25
C LEU A 250 29.30 -39.13 58.80
N LYS A 251 28.25 -39.55 58.08
CA LYS A 251 27.39 -40.67 58.50
C LYS A 251 28.13 -42.01 58.48
N GLU A 252 28.99 -42.24 57.49
CA GLU A 252 29.84 -43.45 57.44
C GLU A 252 30.85 -43.45 58.59
N SER A 253 31.49 -42.32 58.89
CA SER A 253 32.43 -42.20 60.03
C SER A 253 31.77 -42.34 61.42
N LEU A 254 30.50 -41.97 61.56
CA LEU A 254 29.70 -42.21 62.77
C LEU A 254 29.24 -43.67 62.90
N SER A 255 29.10 -44.39 61.78
CA SER A 255 28.74 -45.81 61.76
C SER A 255 29.89 -46.74 62.19
N ASP A 256 31.14 -46.27 62.08
CA ASP A 256 32.35 -47.02 62.47
C ASP A 256 32.76 -46.82 63.95
N GLN A 257 32.00 -46.05 64.73
CA GLN A 257 32.17 -45.99 66.19
C GLN A 257 31.38 -47.12 66.86
N PRO A 258 32.01 -48.02 67.64
CA PRO A 258 31.28 -49.07 68.34
C PRO A 258 30.47 -48.43 69.47
N ILE A 259 29.14 -48.46 69.34
CA ILE A 259 28.22 -48.15 70.43
C ILE A 259 28.32 -49.29 71.46
N SER A 260 29.35 -49.23 72.30
CA SER A 260 29.38 -49.91 73.58
C SER A 260 28.76 -48.95 74.60
N ASN A 261 27.46 -49.13 74.82
CA ASN A 261 26.82 -49.05 76.14
C ASN A 261 25.30 -49.16 75.95
N LYS A 262 24.80 -50.38 76.15
CA LYS A 262 23.42 -50.62 76.57
C LYS A 262 23.27 -50.07 77.99
N PRO A 263 22.15 -49.40 78.30
CA PRO A 263 21.44 -49.79 79.50
C PRO A 263 19.99 -50.14 79.19
N GLU A 264 19.57 -51.27 79.76
CA GLU A 264 18.17 -51.65 79.96
C GLU A 264 17.48 -50.62 80.85
N ILE A 265 16.36 -50.06 80.40
CA ILE A 265 15.32 -49.52 81.30
C ILE A 265 13.95 -49.84 80.69
N GLU A 266 13.37 -50.90 81.26
CA GLU A 266 11.97 -51.10 81.67
C GLU A 266 10.82 -50.38 80.95
N ASP A 267 9.91 -51.24 80.46
CA ASP A 267 8.55 -50.95 80.05
C ASP A 267 7.73 -50.28 81.18
N HIS A 268 7.31 -49.03 80.95
CA HIS A 268 6.09 -48.51 81.52
C HIS A 268 5.19 -47.92 80.44
N ASN A 269 4.11 -48.66 80.19
CA ASN A 269 2.95 -48.27 79.41
C ASN A 269 2.43 -46.87 79.79
N LEU A 270 1.97 -46.10 78.79
CA LEU A 270 0.60 -45.55 78.72
C LEU A 270 0.42 -44.68 77.45
N ARG A 271 -0.29 -45.25 76.47
CA ARG A 271 -1.50 -44.71 75.81
C ARG A 271 -1.44 -43.30 75.18
N GLY A 272 -1.65 -43.25 73.87
CA GLY A 272 -2.10 -42.06 73.15
C GLY A 272 -2.21 -42.29 71.64
N ASP A 273 -3.43 -42.38 71.14
CA ASP A 273 -3.81 -42.56 69.73
C ASP A 273 -3.28 -41.44 68.80
N HIS A 274 -2.88 -41.78 67.56
CA HIS A 274 -3.52 -41.31 66.31
C HIS A 274 -2.74 -41.67 65.03
N ASP A 275 -3.41 -42.48 64.21
CA ASP A 275 -3.61 -42.39 62.76
C ASP A 275 -2.43 -42.10 61.79
N GLU A 276 -2.09 -43.19 61.11
CA GLU A 276 -1.67 -43.33 59.73
C GLU A 276 -2.36 -42.37 58.75
N VAL A 277 -1.62 -41.45 58.10
CA VAL A 277 -1.96 -40.96 56.75
C VAL A 277 -0.69 -40.65 55.95
N VAL A 278 -0.53 -41.40 54.86
CA VAL A 278 0.35 -41.18 53.71
C VAL A 278 0.06 -39.83 53.05
N SER A 279 1.09 -39.04 52.71
CA SER A 279 0.96 -37.88 51.81
C SER A 279 2.21 -37.80 50.93
N GLN A 280 2.15 -38.39 49.73
CA GLN A 280 1.73 -37.79 48.46
C GLN A 280 2.84 -36.95 47.79
N GLU A 281 3.54 -37.63 46.87
CA GLU A 281 4.13 -37.01 45.69
C GLU A 281 3.06 -36.21 44.94
N SER A 282 3.32 -34.93 44.70
CA SER A 282 2.46 -34.09 43.86
C SER A 282 3.30 -33.53 42.73
N GLY A 283 3.06 -34.06 41.54
CA GLY A 283 3.63 -33.61 40.28
C GLY A 283 3.29 -32.15 40.00
N THR A 284 4.25 -31.45 39.39
CA THR A 284 4.05 -30.08 38.92
C THR A 284 3.25 -30.15 37.62
N ASN A 285 1.99 -29.72 37.70
CA ASN A 285 1.09 -29.55 36.57
C ASN A 285 1.68 -28.55 35.56
N MET A 286 1.96 -29.05 34.35
CA MET A 286 1.97 -28.24 33.13
C MET A 286 0.52 -27.85 32.83
N SER A 287 0.11 -26.65 33.23
CA SER A 287 -1.08 -26.03 32.67
C SER A 287 -0.68 -25.21 31.45
N GLU A 288 -0.99 -25.75 30.28
CA GLU A 288 -1.20 -24.96 29.07
C GLU A 288 -2.25 -23.90 29.38
N THR A 289 -1.82 -22.66 29.55
CA THR A 289 -2.71 -21.51 29.44
C THR A 289 -2.69 -21.09 27.98
N GLU A 290 -3.69 -21.54 27.24
CA GLU A 290 -4.12 -20.92 25.99
C GLU A 290 -4.26 -19.41 26.24
N ARG A 291 -3.26 -18.63 25.81
CA ARG A 291 -3.44 -17.20 25.63
C ARG A 291 -4.27 -17.03 24.38
N GLN A 292 -5.58 -16.89 24.58
CA GLN A 292 -6.47 -16.29 23.62
C GLN A 292 -5.85 -14.98 23.17
N LEU A 293 -5.51 -14.90 21.88
CA LEU A 293 -5.27 -13.63 21.20
C LEU A 293 -6.58 -12.84 21.30
N GLU A 294 -6.65 -11.90 22.24
CA GLU A 294 -7.58 -10.79 22.12
C GLU A 294 -7.19 -10.04 20.85
N VAL A 295 -7.93 -10.33 19.78
CA VAL A 295 -8.02 -9.46 18.62
C VAL A 295 -8.62 -8.16 19.14
N ILE A 296 -7.76 -7.18 19.41
CA ILE A 296 -8.19 -5.79 19.54
C ILE A 296 -8.63 -5.39 18.13
N THR A 297 -9.91 -5.60 17.82
CA THR A 297 -10.56 -4.88 16.73
C THR A 297 -10.50 -3.40 17.12
N SER A 298 -9.63 -2.67 16.41
CA SER A 298 -9.55 -1.21 16.44
C SER A 298 -10.86 -0.64 15.89
N ASP A 299 -11.91 -0.65 16.71
CA ASP A 299 -13.10 0.13 16.50
C ASP A 299 -12.85 1.52 17.12
N LYS A 300 -12.11 2.35 16.37
CA LYS A 300 -11.92 3.78 16.69
C LYS A 300 -12.52 4.67 15.60
N GLY A 301 -13.71 4.31 15.13
CA GLY A 301 -14.67 5.29 14.62
C GLY A 301 -15.39 5.93 15.80
N GLY A 302 -14.94 7.09 16.29
CA GLY A 302 -15.79 7.86 17.23
C GLY A 302 -15.13 8.95 18.08
N LEU A 303 -13.82 8.90 18.34
CA LEU A 303 -13.21 9.85 19.28
C LEU A 303 -12.67 11.15 18.64
N PHE A 304 -12.33 11.14 17.34
CA PHE A 304 -11.86 12.34 16.64
C PHE A 304 -12.95 13.37 16.28
N PRO A 305 -14.20 13.00 15.94
CA PRO A 305 -15.24 13.99 15.64
C PRO A 305 -15.65 14.83 16.86
N ALA A 306 -15.49 14.29 18.08
CA ALA A 306 -15.85 14.99 19.32
C ALA A 306 -14.82 16.07 19.68
N LEU A 307 -13.52 15.76 19.58
CA LEU A 307 -12.43 16.72 19.83
C LEU A 307 -12.41 17.87 18.81
N VAL A 308 -12.65 17.57 17.53
CA VAL A 308 -12.73 18.59 16.47
C VAL A 308 -13.95 19.51 16.67
N ARG A 309 -15.10 18.98 17.10
CA ARG A 309 -16.28 19.82 17.47
C ARG A 309 -16.04 20.66 18.71
N GLN A 310 -15.25 20.18 19.68
CA GLN A 310 -14.94 20.92 20.89
C GLN A 310 -13.94 22.05 20.62
N LEU A 311 -12.97 21.84 19.74
CA LEU A 311 -12.04 22.87 19.27
C LEU A 311 -12.73 23.94 18.41
N LEU A 312 -13.65 23.55 17.52
CA LEU A 312 -14.45 24.51 16.74
C LEU A 312 -15.36 25.37 17.62
N LYS A 313 -15.92 24.82 18.71
CA LYS A 313 -16.70 25.58 19.70
C LYS A 313 -15.85 26.54 20.54
N LEU A 314 -14.58 26.23 20.78
CA LEU A 314 -13.65 27.10 21.50
C LEU A 314 -13.14 28.24 20.59
N ALA A 315 -12.88 27.94 19.31
CA ALA A 315 -12.48 28.95 18.33
C ALA A 315 -13.61 29.96 18.03
N SER A 316 -14.88 29.55 18.02
CA SER A 316 -16.01 30.47 17.84
C SER A 316 -16.29 31.36 19.06
N LYS A 317 -15.75 31.02 20.24
CA LYS A 317 -15.96 31.78 21.48
C LYS A 317 -14.89 32.84 21.73
N ASN A 318 -13.76 32.77 21.01
CA ASN A 318 -12.67 33.74 21.09
C ASN A 318 -12.75 34.84 20.01
N ASN A 319 -13.79 34.83 19.17
CA ASN A 319 -14.03 35.83 18.12
C ASN A 319 -15.35 36.61 18.33
N GLN A 320 -15.74 36.86 19.59
CA GLN A 320 -16.79 37.82 19.96
C GLN A 320 -16.28 38.86 20.94
#